data_AF-A0A2M9N3C7-F1
#
_entry.id   AF-A0A2M9N3C7-F1
#
_cell.length_a   1.000
_cell.length_b   1.000
_cell.length_c   1.000
_cell.angle_alpha   90.00
_cell.angle_beta   90.00
_cell.angle_gamma   90.00
#
_symmetry.space_group_name_H-M   'P 1'
#
loop_
_entity.id
_entity.type
_entity.pdbx_description
1 polymer ?
#
loop_
_entity_poly.entity_id
_entity_poly.type
_entity_poly.pdbx_seq_one_letter_code
_entity_poly.pdbx_strand_id
1 'polypeptide(L)' 'MRFRWMRQTSRTACVTATVTRSLLKKIDVEIALDMSLPKYAVNPEKLSKLERKRVLKEATESLKRIEETRRSGSSSSG' A
#
# COMPACT_ATOMS: atom_id res chain seq x y z
N MET A 1 20.90 8.95 -10.03
CA MET A 1 19.56 9.60 -10.03
C MET A 1 18.90 9.43 -8.66
N ARG A 2 17.96 10.32 -8.28
CA ARG A 2 17.25 10.28 -6.98
C ARG A 2 15.88 9.59 -7.11
N PHE A 3 15.37 9.04 -6.01
CA PHE A 3 13.99 8.58 -5.91
C PHE A 3 13.02 9.76 -6.12
N ARG A 4 11.96 9.55 -6.90
CA ARG A 4 10.81 10.47 -6.97
C ARG A 4 9.53 9.71 -7.29
N TRP A 5 8.43 10.16 -6.72
CA TRP A 5 7.10 9.77 -7.19
C TRP A 5 6.88 10.30 -8.61
N MET A 6 6.23 9.51 -9.48
CA MET A 6 6.02 9.91 -10.89
C MET A 6 5.08 11.10 -11.03
N ARG A 7 4.05 11.17 -10.19
CA ARG A 7 3.04 12.24 -10.12
C ARG A 7 2.70 12.56 -8.67
N GLN A 8 2.02 13.68 -8.45
CA GLN A 8 1.55 14.08 -7.12
C GLN A 8 0.68 13.01 -6.45
N THR A 9 -0.16 12.31 -7.23
CA THR A 9 -1.06 11.26 -6.74
C THR A 9 -0.42 9.86 -6.71
N SER A 10 0.82 9.70 -7.20
CA SER A 10 1.45 8.39 -7.33
C SER A 10 1.70 7.70 -5.99
N ARG A 11 2.01 8.44 -4.92
CA ARG A 11 2.18 7.86 -3.58
C ARG A 11 0.89 7.19 -3.11
N THR A 12 -0.21 7.91 -3.14
CA THR A 12 -1.53 7.39 -2.76
C THR A 12 -1.95 6.23 -3.65
N ALA A 13 -1.78 6.34 -4.97
CA ALA A 13 -2.07 5.24 -5.89
C ALA A 13 -1.21 3.99 -5.62
N CYS A 14 0.06 4.16 -5.24
CA CYS A 14 0.94 3.06 -4.84
C CYS A 14 0.44 2.36 -3.57
N VAL A 15 0.00 3.13 -2.57
CA VAL A 15 -0.58 2.59 -1.33
C VAL A 15 -1.86 1.81 -1.64
N THR A 16 -2.79 2.38 -2.42
CA THR A 16 -4.01 1.68 -2.83
C THR A 16 -3.68 0.39 -3.59
N ALA A 17 -2.77 0.44 -4.56
CA ALA A 17 -2.36 -0.75 -5.31
C ALA A 17 -1.72 -1.82 -4.42
N THR A 18 -0.92 -1.41 -3.43
CA THR A 18 -0.31 -2.29 -2.43
C THR A 18 -1.37 -3.01 -1.60
N VAL A 19 -2.33 -2.25 -1.06
CA VAL A 19 -3.46 -2.77 -0.27
C VAL A 19 -4.29 -3.76 -1.10
N THR A 20 -4.71 -3.36 -2.30
CA THR A 20 -5.49 -4.22 -3.20
C THR A 20 -4.74 -5.50 -3.54
N ARG A 21 -3.44 -5.42 -3.84
CA ARG A 21 -2.63 -6.58 -4.17
C ARG A 21 -2.47 -7.53 -2.98
N SER A 22 -2.23 -7.01 -1.77
CA SER A 22 -2.16 -7.82 -0.56
C SER A 22 -3.48 -8.57 -0.32
N LEU A 23 -4.62 -7.90 -0.46
CA LEU A 23 -5.95 -8.51 -0.28
C LEU A 23 -6.27 -9.61 -1.31
N LEU A 24 -6.01 -9.33 -2.59
CA LEU A 24 -6.35 -10.23 -3.70
C LEU A 24 -5.39 -11.41 -3.84
N LYS A 25 -4.09 -11.17 -3.61
CA LYS A 25 -3.05 -12.19 -3.77
C LYS A 25 -2.68 -12.90 -2.47
N LYS A 26 -3.22 -12.46 -1.32
CA LYS A 26 -2.91 -12.99 0.02
C LYS A 26 -1.40 -12.98 0.30
N ILE A 27 -0.72 -11.93 -0.15
CA ILE A 27 0.72 -11.73 0.08
C ILE A 27 0.95 -10.64 1.11
N ASP A 28 2.14 -10.67 1.71
CA ASP A 28 2.59 -9.66 2.65
C ASP A 28 2.59 -8.25 2.02
N VAL A 29 2.29 -7.24 2.84
CA VAL A 29 2.23 -5.84 2.43
C VAL A 29 3.58 -5.33 1.91
N GLU A 30 4.70 -5.84 2.43
CA GLU A 30 6.04 -5.51 1.95
C GLU A 30 6.26 -6.02 0.53
N ILE A 31 5.93 -7.28 0.28
CA ILE A 31 6.03 -7.88 -1.05
C ILE A 31 5.11 -7.15 -2.02
N ALA A 32 3.88 -6.84 -1.61
CA ALA A 32 2.93 -6.09 -2.41
C ALA A 32 3.42 -4.67 -2.76
N LEU A 33 4.13 -4.01 -1.84
CA LEU A 33 4.73 -2.69 -2.06
C LEU A 33 5.86 -2.78 -3.08
N ASP A 34 6.79 -3.73 -2.90
CA ASP A 34 7.90 -3.93 -3.83
C ASP A 34 7.43 -4.23 -5.26
N MET A 35 6.33 -4.97 -5.41
CA MET A 35 5.69 -5.20 -6.72
C MET A 35 5.00 -3.96 -7.31
N SER A 36 4.59 -3.01 -6.47
CA SER A 36 3.82 -1.84 -6.89
C SER A 36 4.71 -0.63 -7.19
N LEU A 37 5.79 -0.45 -6.44
CA LEU A 37 6.71 0.69 -6.54
C LEU A 37 7.18 1.03 -7.97
N PRO A 38 7.61 0.06 -8.82
CA PRO A 38 8.11 0.37 -10.17
C PRO A 38 7.09 1.04 -11.08
N LYS A 39 5.79 0.92 -10.80
CA LYS A 39 4.72 1.54 -11.58
C LYS A 39 4.43 2.99 -11.18
N TYR A 40 4.87 3.41 -10.00
CA TYR A 40 4.49 4.70 -9.40
C TYR A 40 5.68 5.60 -9.04
N ALA A 41 6.90 5.06 -9.07
CA ALA A 41 8.11 5.77 -8.72
C ALA A 41 9.21 5.62 -9.77
N VAL A 42 10.03 6.66 -9.89
CA VAL A 42 11.28 6.63 -10.65
C VAL A 42 12.40 6.28 -9.68
N ASN A 43 13.26 5.34 -10.06
CA ASN A 43 14.31 4.76 -9.22
C ASN A 43 13.75 4.21 -7.89
N PRO A 44 12.79 3.26 -7.92
CA PRO A 44 12.18 2.71 -6.73
C PRO A 44 13.20 2.10 -5.75
N GLU A 45 14.32 1.57 -6.25
CA GLU A 45 15.42 1.02 -5.45
C GLU A 45 16.15 2.09 -4.60
N LYS A 46 15.95 3.37 -4.90
CA LYS A 46 16.50 4.50 -4.13
C LYS A 46 15.53 5.01 -3.06
N LEU A 47 14.39 4.37 -2.85
CA LEU A 47 13.44 4.72 -1.81
C LEU A 47 14.12 4.67 -0.43
N SER A 48 14.05 5.77 0.32
CA SER A 48 14.61 5.81 1.66
C SER A 48 13.88 4.86 2.61
N LYS A 49 14.61 4.23 3.54
CA LYS A 49 14.04 3.35 4.58
C LYS A 49 12.91 4.03 5.36
N LEU A 50 13.04 5.35 5.61
CA LEU A 50 12.04 6.11 6.35
C LEU A 50 10.75 6.25 5.53
N GLU A 51 10.85 6.57 4.24
CA GLU A 51 9.68 6.69 3.37
C GLU A 51 9.05 5.31 3.12
N ARG A 52 9.85 4.25 2.95
CA ARG A 52 9.34 2.87 2.89
C ARG A 52 8.51 2.54 4.12
N LYS A 53 9.01 2.82 5.33
CA LYS A 53 8.27 2.63 6.58
C LYS A 53 6.96 3.43 6.62
N ARG A 54 6.95 4.68 6.13
CA ARG A 54 5.73 5.51 6.07
C ARG A 54 4.68 4.92 5.13
N VAL A 55 5.09 4.49 3.93
CA VAL A 55 4.19 3.88 2.94
C VAL A 55 3.63 2.55 3.45
N LEU A 56 4.48 1.71 4.05
CA LEU A 56 4.04 0.45 4.67
C LEU A 56 3.06 0.68 5.81
N LYS A 57 3.34 1.63 6.70
CA LYS A 57 2.43 1.99 7.79
C LYS A 57 1.06 2.38 7.25
N GLU A 58 1.03 3.27 6.25
CA GLU A 58 -0.23 3.74 5.65
C GLU A 58 -1.01 2.62 4.97
N ALA A 59 -0.32 1.71 4.26
CA ALA A 59 -0.94 0.53 3.66
C ALA A 59 -1.51 -0.42 4.72
N THR A 60 -0.77 -0.69 5.79
CA THR A 60 -1.22 -1.54 6.91
C THR A 60 -2.41 -0.93 7.65
N GLU A 61 -2.41 0.38 7.90
CA GLU A 61 -3.55 1.08 8.52
C GLU A 61 -4.78 1.02 7.61
N SER A 62 -4.59 1.14 6.29
CA SER A 62 -5.67 1.00 5.31
C SER A 62 -6.25 -0.42 5.29
N LEU A 63 -5.39 -1.45 5.36
CA LEU A 63 -5.82 -2.85 5.46
C LEU A 63 -6.66 -3.08 6.73
N LYS A 64 -6.18 -2.62 7.89
CA LYS A 64 -6.91 -2.74 9.16
C LYS A 64 -8.30 -2.10 9.08
N ARG A 65 -8.40 -0.89 8.54
CA ARG A 65 -9.70 -0.21 8.35
C ARG A 65 -10.65 -1.00 7.46
N ILE A 66 -10.15 -1.62 6.39
CA ILE A 66 -10.96 -2.47 5.50
C ILE A 66 -11.43 -3.72 6.25
N GLU A 67 -10.56 -4.36 7.03
CA GLU A 67 -10.91 -5.52 7.84
C GLU A 67 -11.93 -5.19 8.94
N GLU A 68 -11.76 -4.06 9.63
CA GLU A 68 -12.71 -3.56 10.63
C GLU A 68 -14.07 -3.26 10.01
N THR A 69 -14.08 -2.57 8.86
CA THR A 69 -15.32 -2.28 8.12
C THR A 69 -16.02 -3.56 7.68
N ARG A 70 -15.26 -4.56 7.21
CA ARG A 70 -15.78 -5.88 6.84
C ARG A 70 -16.36 -6.63 8.05
N ARG A 71 -15.72 -6.54 9.22
CA ARG A 71 -16.22 -7.17 10.46
C ARG A 71 -17.49 -6.49 10.97
N SER A 72 -17.52 -5.17 11.05
CA SER A 72 -18.70 -4.43 11.51
C SER A 72 -19.90 -4.57 10.56
N GLY A 73 -19.66 -4.64 9.25
CA GLY A 73 -20.71 -4.92 8.27
C GLY A 73 -21.30 -6.33 8.36
N SER A 74 -20.60 -7.27 9.02
CA SER A 74 -21.07 -8.64 9.22
C SER A 74 -21.89 -8.82 10.51
N SER A 75 -22.03 -7.78 11.34
CA SER A 75 -22.81 -7.80 12.59
C SER A 75 -24.20 -7.16 12.48
N SER A 76 -24.65 -6.81 11.28
CA SER A 76 -25.99 -6.21 11.03
C SER A 76 -26.89 -7.10 10.15
N SER A 77 -26.78 -8.42 10.32
CA SER A 77 -27.73 -9.39 9.75
C SER A 77 -27.95 -10.49 10.79
N GLY A 78 -28.90 -10.25 11.69
CA GLY A 78 -29.36 -11.16 12.74
C GLY A 78 -30.60 -10.58 13.38
#